data_AF-A0A2D3W8V9-F1
#
_entry.id   AF-A0A2D3W8V9-F1
#
_cell.length_a   1.000
_cell.length_b   1.000
_cell.length_c   1.000
_cell.angle_alpha   90.00
_cell.angle_beta   90.00
_cell.angle_gamma   90.00
#
_symmetry.space_group_name_H-M   'P 1'
#
loop_
_entity.id
_entity.type
_entity.pdbx_description
1 polymer ?
#
loop_
_entity_poly.entity_id
_entity_poly.type
_entity_poly.pdbx_seq_one_letter_code
_entity_poly.pdbx_strand_id
1 'polypeptide(L)'
;MSIDFAPFILSFKLAGITTLILFIVSLPLAWWLSQTHSKSKPFVEAITALPIVLPPSVLGFYILWALSHNSPIGQFFDELFGIKLVFNFTGLVVASCFYSLPFMVQPLQGGFESVNKTMLEASYISGKSKFETLFRVALPNIKPALLSVYIFNKRYVKKVGL
;
A
#
# COMPACT_ATOMS: atom_id res chain seq x y z
N MET A 1 34.89 -15.14 -10.00
CA MET A 1 33.43 -15.07 -9.87
C MET A 1 33.11 -13.66 -9.37
N SER A 2 32.84 -12.71 -10.27
CA SER A 2 32.50 -11.33 -9.91
C SER A 2 31.06 -11.30 -9.42
N ILE A 3 30.85 -10.93 -8.16
CA ILE A 3 29.52 -10.77 -7.58
C ILE A 3 28.86 -9.56 -8.25
N ASP A 4 27.76 -9.79 -8.96
CA ASP A 4 26.96 -8.72 -9.58
C ASP A 4 25.94 -8.18 -8.55
N PHE A 5 26.11 -6.91 -8.18
CA PHE A 5 25.25 -6.22 -7.21
C PHE A 5 24.05 -5.51 -7.86
N ALA A 6 23.93 -5.52 -9.19
CA ALA A 6 22.83 -4.86 -9.90
C ALA A 6 21.42 -5.30 -9.42
N PRO A 7 21.14 -6.59 -9.13
CA PRO A 7 19.83 -7.03 -8.66
C PRO A 7 19.46 -6.45 -7.29
N PHE A 8 20.46 -6.28 -6.41
CA PHE A 8 20.26 -5.70 -5.08
C PHE A 8 19.85 -4.23 -5.17
N ILE A 9 20.52 -3.45 -6.03
CA ILE A 9 20.22 -2.03 -6.22
C ILE A 9 18.81 -1.84 -6.79
N LEU A 10 18.44 -2.65 -7.79
CA LEU A 10 17.10 -2.62 -8.37
C LEU A 10 16.02 -2.97 -7.34
N SER A 11 16.26 -4.00 -6.52
CA SER A 11 15.32 -4.41 -5.48
C SER A 11 15.13 -3.34 -4.40
N PHE A 12 16.22 -2.70 -3.96
CA PHE A 12 16.16 -1.59 -3.01
C PHE A 12 15.41 -0.39 -3.59
N LYS A 13 15.72 -0.01 -4.83
CA LYS A 13 15.04 1.10 -5.52
C LYS A 13 13.54 0.82 -5.66
N LEU A 14 13.19 -0.40 -6.08
CA LEU A 14 11.80 -0.85 -6.20
C LEU A 14 11.09 -0.77 -4.84
N ALA A 15 11.66 -1.38 -3.80
CA ALA A 15 11.09 -1.40 -2.46
C ALA A 15 10.90 -0.01 -1.85
N GLY A 16 11.85 0.90 -2.06
CA GLY A 16 11.76 2.28 -1.58
C GLY A 16 10.62 3.05 -2.24
N ILE A 17 10.52 2.97 -3.57
CA ILE A 17 9.47 3.65 -4.33
C ILE A 17 8.09 3.07 -3.99
N THR A 18 7.94 1.74 -3.99
CA THR A 18 6.66 1.08 -3.72
C THR A 18 6.17 1.36 -2.30
N THR A 19 7.08 1.35 -1.31
CA THR A 19 6.75 1.68 0.08
C THR A 19 6.27 3.13 0.21
N LEU A 20 6.95 4.08 -0.43
CA LEU A 20 6.58 5.49 -0.37
C LEU A 20 5.19 5.73 -0.98
N ILE A 21 4.93 5.17 -2.17
CA ILE A 21 3.64 5.25 -2.84
C ILE A 21 2.55 4.62 -1.97
N LEU A 22 2.80 3.41 -1.46
CA LEU A 22 1.84 2.71 -0.60
C LEU A 22 1.58 3.44 0.70
N PHE A 23 2.58 4.08 1.30
CA PHE A 23 2.39 4.84 2.51
C PHE A 23 1.45 6.03 2.27
N ILE A 24 1.65 6.77 1.18
CA ILE A 24 0.80 7.92 0.82
C ILE A 24 -0.65 7.48 0.55
N VAL A 25 -0.86 6.33 -0.09
CA VAL A 25 -2.21 5.85 -0.45
C VAL A 25 -2.88 5.11 0.71
N SER A 26 -2.16 4.22 1.38
CA SER A 26 -2.71 3.32 2.41
C SER A 26 -2.98 4.04 3.72
N LEU A 27 -2.21 5.08 4.06
CA LEU A 27 -2.41 5.83 5.29
C LEU A 27 -3.78 6.53 5.38
N PRO A 28 -4.21 7.36 4.39
CA PRO A 28 -5.54 7.94 4.41
C PRO A 28 -6.64 6.89 4.23
N LEU A 29 -6.38 5.84 3.44
CA LEU A 29 -7.34 4.75 3.24
C LEU A 29 -7.61 3.99 4.53
N ALA A 30 -6.56 3.58 5.25
CA ALA A 30 -6.66 2.87 6.51
C ALA A 30 -7.31 3.73 7.61
N TRP A 31 -6.98 5.02 7.67
CA TRP A 31 -7.65 5.97 8.58
C TRP A 31 -9.15 6.09 8.27
N TRP A 32 -9.50 6.17 6.98
CA TRP A 32 -10.90 6.23 6.59
C TRP A 32 -11.63 4.91 6.94
N LEU A 33 -11.02 3.76 6.69
CA LEU A 33 -11.56 2.44 7.06
C LEU A 33 -11.74 2.28 8.58
N SER A 34 -10.80 2.80 9.39
CA SER A 34 -10.89 2.70 10.85
C SER A 34 -12.00 3.58 11.43
N GLN A 35 -12.19 4.79 10.90
CA GLN A 35 -13.12 5.77 11.45
C GLN A 35 -14.53 5.72 10.84
N THR A 36 -14.72 5.10 9.67
CA THR A 36 -16.01 5.13 8.98
C THR A 36 -16.96 4.02 9.45
N HIS A 37 -18.24 4.37 9.60
CA HIS A 37 -19.35 3.41 9.84
C HIS A 37 -20.19 3.20 8.57
N SER A 38 -19.68 3.61 7.41
CA SER A 38 -20.38 3.50 6.12
C SER A 38 -20.64 2.04 5.74
N LYS A 39 -21.79 1.77 5.10
CA LYS A 39 -22.11 0.47 4.49
C LYS A 39 -21.11 0.06 3.38
N SER A 40 -20.34 1.01 2.85
CA SER A 40 -19.30 0.74 1.86
C SER A 40 -18.01 0.17 2.47
N LYS A 41 -17.83 0.20 3.80
CA LYS A 41 -16.61 -0.29 4.47
C LYS A 41 -16.27 -1.74 4.10
N PRO A 42 -17.19 -2.73 4.20
CA PRO A 42 -16.87 -4.12 3.86
C PRO A 42 -16.47 -4.31 2.40
N PHE A 43 -17.03 -3.52 1.49
CA PHE A 43 -16.69 -3.58 0.07
C PHE A 43 -15.26 -3.09 -0.19
N VAL A 44 -14.86 -1.98 0.44
CA VAL A 44 -13.50 -1.46 0.30
C VAL A 44 -12.50 -2.38 1.00
N GLU A 45 -12.81 -2.91 2.19
CA GLU A 45 -12.00 -3.92 2.86
C GLU A 45 -11.78 -5.15 1.96
N ALA A 46 -12.85 -5.67 1.35
CA ALA A 46 -12.76 -6.77 0.41
C ALA A 46 -11.81 -6.44 -0.75
N ILE A 47 -11.96 -5.27 -1.39
CA ILE A 47 -11.08 -4.82 -2.48
C ILE A 47 -9.62 -4.77 -2.03
N THR A 48 -9.36 -4.19 -0.86
CA THR A 48 -7.97 -4.08 -0.35
C THR A 48 -7.37 -5.45 -0.02
N ALA A 49 -8.20 -6.42 0.36
CA ALA A 49 -7.80 -7.79 0.69
C ALA A 49 -7.72 -8.73 -0.53
N LEU A 50 -8.31 -8.37 -1.68
CA LEU A 50 -8.29 -9.16 -2.91
C LEU A 50 -6.91 -9.73 -3.26
N PRO A 51 -5.79 -8.99 -3.15
CA PRO A 51 -4.48 -9.51 -3.55
C PRO A 51 -4.04 -10.76 -2.78
N ILE A 52 -4.52 -10.94 -1.55
CA ILE A 52 -4.19 -12.12 -0.72
C ILE A 52 -5.14 -13.29 -1.02
N VAL A 53 -6.37 -13.00 -1.44
CA VAL A 53 -7.39 -14.02 -1.71
C VAL A 53 -7.16 -14.69 -3.06
N LEU A 54 -6.56 -13.98 -4.02
CA LEU A 54 -6.28 -14.51 -5.35
C LEU A 54 -5.01 -15.38 -5.37
N PRO A 55 -5.00 -16.50 -6.10
CA PRO A 55 -3.77 -17.23 -6.39
C PRO A 55 -2.74 -16.31 -7.08
N PRO A 56 -1.44 -16.42 -6.74
CA PRO A 56 -0.41 -15.51 -7.27
C PRO A 56 -0.32 -15.54 -8.80
N SER A 57 -0.54 -16.71 -9.42
CA SER A 57 -0.56 -16.85 -10.88
C SER A 57 -1.71 -16.08 -11.54
N VAL A 58 -2.89 -16.10 -10.92
CA VAL A 58 -4.08 -15.40 -11.40
C VAL A 58 -3.91 -13.90 -11.25
N LEU A 59 -3.37 -13.47 -10.10
CA LEU A 59 -3.04 -12.08 -9.85
C LEU A 59 -2.01 -11.55 -10.85
N GLY A 60 -0.94 -12.32 -11.13
CA GLY A 60 0.05 -11.98 -12.14
C GLY A 60 -0.55 -11.81 -13.53
N PHE A 61 -1.41 -12.75 -13.95
CA PHE A 61 -2.12 -12.66 -15.23
C PHE A 61 -3.00 -11.41 -15.32
N TYR A 62 -3.83 -11.12 -14.30
CA TYR A 62 -4.70 -9.95 -14.32
C TYR A 62 -3.93 -8.63 -14.30
N ILE A 63 -2.82 -8.56 -13.56
CA ILE A 63 -1.96 -7.37 -13.57
C ILE A 63 -1.33 -7.18 -14.95
N LEU A 64 -0.77 -8.24 -15.55
CA LEU A 64 -0.22 -8.16 -16.91
C LEU A 64 -1.28 -7.75 -17.93
N TRP A 65 -2.49 -8.30 -17.81
CA TRP A 65 -3.62 -7.93 -18.67
C TRP A 65 -4.06 -6.48 -18.46
N ALA A 66 -4.12 -6.00 -17.22
CA ALA A 66 -4.47 -4.62 -16.90
C ALA A 66 -3.39 -3.61 -17.30
N LEU A 67 -2.12 -4.01 -17.30
CA LEU A 67 -0.98 -3.18 -17.73
C LEU A 67 -0.64 -3.34 -19.22
N SER A 68 -1.31 -4.26 -19.91
CA SER A 68 -1.20 -4.47 -21.35
C SER A 68 -1.56 -3.19 -22.10
N HIS A 69 -0.92 -2.97 -23.25
CA HIS A 69 -1.28 -1.89 -24.16
C HIS A 69 -2.77 -1.94 -24.58
N ASN A 70 -3.42 -3.11 -24.55
CA ASN A 70 -4.84 -3.23 -24.89
C ASN A 70 -5.79 -2.79 -23.76
N SER A 71 -5.26 -2.45 -22.58
CA SER A 71 -6.04 -1.94 -21.45
C SER A 71 -6.04 -0.41 -21.43
N PRO A 72 -7.12 0.25 -20.94
CA PRO A 72 -7.18 1.69 -20.78
C PRO A 72 -6.00 2.27 -19.98
N ILE A 73 -5.50 1.52 -18.99
CA ILE A 73 -4.36 1.94 -18.15
C ILE A 73 -3.06 1.87 -18.96
N GLY A 74 -2.85 0.79 -19.73
CA GLY A 74 -1.66 0.64 -20.56
C GLY A 74 -1.62 1.66 -21.69
N GLN A 75 -2.75 1.90 -22.35
CA GLN A 75 -2.92 2.95 -23.36
C GLN A 75 -2.63 4.34 -22.80
N PHE A 76 -3.21 4.69 -21.65
CA PHE A 76 -2.99 6.01 -21.04
C PHE A 76 -1.51 6.31 -20.79
N PHE A 77 -0.74 5.32 -20.31
CA PHE A 77 0.70 5.50 -20.07
C PHE A 77 1.53 5.50 -21.36
N ASP A 78 1.11 4.75 -22.37
CA ASP A 78 1.79 4.72 -23.67
C ASP A 78 1.55 6.03 -24.44
N GLU A 79 0.32 6.55 -24.44
CA GLU A 79 -0.03 7.80 -25.12
C GLU A 79 0.57 9.04 -24.44
N LEU A 80 0.54 9.10 -23.11
CA LEU A 80 0.99 10.29 -22.38
C LEU A 80 2.50 10.31 -22.14
N PHE A 81 3.11 9.14 -21.90
CA PHE A 81 4.52 9.05 -21.52
C PHE A 81 5.38 8.25 -22.51
N GLY A 82 4.79 7.54 -23.48
CA GLY A 82 5.52 6.65 -24.39
C GLY A 82 6.08 5.41 -23.68
N ILE A 83 5.52 5.03 -22.53
CA ILE A 83 6.07 3.98 -21.66
C ILE A 83 5.18 2.74 -21.72
N LYS A 84 5.74 1.65 -22.24
CA LYS A 84 5.15 0.31 -22.08
C LYS A 84 5.31 -0.14 -20.64
N LEU A 85 4.20 -0.42 -19.96
CA LEU A 85 4.20 -0.86 -18.57
C LEU A 85 4.58 -2.34 -18.42
N VAL A 86 4.23 -3.17 -19.40
CA VAL A 86 4.56 -4.61 -19.39
C VAL A 86 6.09 -4.79 -19.49
N PHE A 87 6.66 -5.61 -18.61
CA PHE A 87 8.11 -5.88 -18.51
C PHE A 87 8.98 -4.64 -18.26
N ASN A 88 8.41 -3.57 -17.71
CA ASN A 88 9.13 -2.33 -17.37
C ASN A 88 9.19 -2.14 -15.85
N PHE A 89 10.19 -1.38 -15.38
CA PHE A 89 10.33 -0.98 -13.99
C PHE A 89 9.06 -0.32 -13.45
N THR A 90 8.41 0.55 -14.23
CA THR A 90 7.15 1.19 -13.80
C THR A 90 6.03 0.17 -13.59
N GLY A 91 5.91 -0.85 -14.46
CA GLY A 91 4.97 -1.93 -14.28
C GLY A 91 5.29 -2.80 -13.06
N LEU A 92 6.57 -3.04 -12.79
CA LEU A 92 7.03 -3.73 -11.57
C LEU A 92 6.63 -2.96 -10.31
N VAL A 93 6.78 -1.63 -10.31
CA VAL A 93 6.35 -0.77 -9.20
C VAL A 93 4.84 -0.88 -9.00
N VAL A 94 4.03 -0.74 -10.05
CA VAL A 94 2.57 -0.83 -9.96
C VAL A 94 2.12 -2.20 -9.48
N ALA A 95 2.65 -3.27 -10.06
CA ALA A 95 2.36 -4.65 -9.66
C ALA A 95 2.70 -4.90 -8.19
N SER A 96 3.87 -4.40 -7.76
CA SER A 96 4.32 -4.49 -6.38
C SER A 96 3.43 -3.71 -5.43
N CYS A 97 2.94 -2.52 -5.82
CA CYS A 97 1.96 -1.77 -5.04
C CYS A 97 0.67 -2.58 -4.86
N PHE A 98 0.08 -3.12 -5.93
CA PHE A 98 -1.14 -3.94 -5.83
C PHE A 98 -0.96 -5.16 -4.92
N TYR A 99 0.15 -5.89 -5.06
CA TYR A 99 0.45 -7.04 -4.23
C TYR A 99 0.68 -6.67 -2.75
N SER A 100 1.39 -5.58 -2.50
CA SER A 100 1.76 -5.14 -1.15
C SER A 100 0.68 -4.34 -0.42
N LEU A 101 -0.37 -3.93 -1.11
CA LEU A 101 -1.47 -3.11 -0.57
C LEU A 101 -2.10 -3.67 0.72
N PRO A 102 -2.59 -4.92 0.78
CA PRO A 102 -3.22 -5.44 2.01
C PRO A 102 -2.27 -5.49 3.20
N PHE A 103 -0.98 -5.74 2.94
CA PHE A 103 0.06 -5.80 3.96
C PHE A 103 0.41 -4.43 4.54
N MET A 104 0.05 -3.34 3.86
CA MET A 104 0.17 -1.98 4.37
C MET A 104 -1.14 -1.53 5.03
N VAL A 105 -2.28 -1.75 4.37
CA VAL A 105 -3.60 -1.25 4.83
C VAL A 105 -4.05 -1.93 6.12
N GLN A 106 -4.02 -3.26 6.20
CA GLN A 106 -4.61 -3.99 7.34
C GLN A 106 -3.91 -3.66 8.67
N PRO A 107 -2.56 -3.65 8.75
CA PRO A 107 -1.90 -3.29 10.01
C PRO A 107 -2.09 -1.82 10.38
N LEU A 108 -2.12 -0.91 9.39
CA LEU A 108 -2.41 0.51 9.66
C LEU A 108 -3.82 0.69 10.19
N GLN A 109 -4.80 0.01 9.60
CA GLN A 109 -6.20 0.03 10.04
C GLN A 109 -6.32 -0.49 11.47
N GLY A 110 -5.77 -1.68 11.77
CA GLY A 110 -5.79 -2.24 13.13
C GLY A 110 -5.06 -1.35 14.14
N GLY A 111 -3.96 -0.71 13.72
CA GLY A 111 -3.28 0.31 14.50
C GLY A 111 -4.19 1.48 14.85
N PHE A 112 -4.88 2.07 13.86
CA PHE A 112 -5.81 3.18 14.11
C PHE A 112 -7.02 2.77 14.94
N GLU A 113 -7.56 1.58 14.74
CA GLU A 113 -8.67 1.03 15.55
C GLU A 113 -8.28 0.81 17.02
N SER A 114 -6.98 0.58 17.30
CA SER A 114 -6.46 0.46 18.68
C SER A 114 -6.25 1.80 19.40
N VAL A 115 -6.32 2.94 18.70
CA VAL A 115 -6.17 4.26 19.32
C VAL A 115 -7.38 4.53 20.21
N ASN A 116 -7.13 5.03 21.43
CA ASN A 116 -8.20 5.35 22.37
C ASN A 116 -9.16 6.40 21.77
N LYS A 117 -10.44 6.04 21.65
CA LYS A 117 -11.51 6.90 21.13
C LYS A 117 -11.62 8.23 21.87
N THR A 118 -11.41 8.23 23.19
CA THR A 118 -11.43 9.45 24.01
C THR A 118 -10.34 10.45 23.60
N MET A 119 -9.16 9.98 23.17
CA MET A 119 -8.12 10.87 22.65
C MET A 119 -8.52 11.50 21.30
N LEU A 120 -9.22 10.73 20.45
CA LEU A 120 -9.72 11.24 19.17
C LEU A 120 -10.84 12.27 19.39
N GLU A 121 -11.79 11.97 20.29
CA GLU A 121 -12.88 12.87 20.66
C GLU A 121 -12.36 14.17 21.30
N ALA A 122 -11.38 14.10 22.20
CA ALA A 122 -10.73 15.28 22.78
C ALA A 122 -10.08 16.17 21.71
N SER A 123 -9.49 15.56 20.67
CA SER A 123 -8.95 16.31 19.53
C SER A 123 -10.06 17.04 18.76
N TYR A 124 -11.20 16.40 18.52
CA TYR A 124 -12.33 17.02 17.82
C TYR A 124 -12.98 18.15 18.64
N ILE A 125 -13.11 17.97 19.96
CA ILE A 125 -13.61 19.00 20.89
C ILE A 125 -12.67 20.21 20.91
N SER A 126 -11.36 19.99 20.74
CA SER A 126 -10.35 21.05 20.61
C SER A 126 -10.37 21.76 19.23
N GLY A 127 -11.38 21.50 18.39
CA GLY A 127 -11.55 22.14 17.08
C GLY A 127 -10.63 21.61 15.98
N LYS A 128 -9.96 20.47 16.18
CA LYS A 128 -9.06 19.90 15.17
C LYS A 128 -9.83 19.16 14.08
N SER A 129 -9.37 19.33 12.84
CA SER A 129 -9.92 18.61 11.69
C SER A 129 -9.47 17.14 11.66
N LYS A 130 -10.20 16.27 10.93
CA LYS A 130 -9.84 14.85 10.77
C LYS A 130 -8.40 14.63 10.26
N PHE A 131 -7.91 15.51 9.39
CA PHE A 131 -6.52 15.47 8.92
C PHE A 131 -5.53 15.87 10.00
N GLU A 132 -5.81 16.93 10.76
CA GLU A 132 -4.94 17.31 11.88
C GLU A 132 -4.92 16.22 12.96
N THR A 133 -6.06 15.62 13.29
CA THR A 133 -6.16 14.51 14.24
C THR A 133 -5.38 13.29 13.76
N LEU A 134 -5.46 12.96 12.46
CA LEU A 134 -4.66 11.89 11.86
C LEU A 134 -3.16 12.13 12.08
N PHE A 135 -2.62 13.27 11.64
CA PHE A 135 -1.16 13.51 11.68
C PHE A 135 -0.63 13.81 13.09
N ARG A 136 -1.41 14.49 13.95
CA ARG A 136 -0.94 14.97 15.25
C ARG A 136 -1.31 14.06 16.42
N VAL A 137 -2.34 13.23 16.29
CA VAL A 137 -2.84 12.37 17.37
C VAL A 137 -2.74 10.91 16.99
N ALA A 138 -3.35 10.48 15.89
CA ALA A 138 -3.43 9.06 15.54
C ALA A 138 -2.07 8.49 15.11
N LEU A 139 -1.39 9.15 14.16
CA LEU A 139 -0.10 8.74 13.61
C LEU A 139 0.99 8.54 14.68
N PRO A 140 1.20 9.47 15.65
CA PRO A 140 2.20 9.25 16.70
C PRO A 140 1.80 8.18 17.72
N ASN A 141 0.50 7.88 17.91
CA ASN A 141 0.05 6.82 18.81
C ASN A 141 0.20 5.42 18.19
N ILE A 142 0.19 5.31 16.86
CA ILE A 142 0.41 4.03 16.16
C ILE A 142 1.87 3.73 15.85
N LYS A 143 2.83 4.49 16.40
CA LYS A 143 4.28 4.19 16.30
C LYS A 143 4.64 2.72 16.54
N PRO A 144 4.10 2.01 17.55
CA PRO A 144 4.36 0.57 17.71
C PRO A 144 3.77 -0.28 16.57
N ALA A 145 2.63 0.09 15.98
CA ALA A 145 2.09 -0.58 14.81
C ALA A 145 2.94 -0.32 13.54
N LEU A 146 3.49 0.89 13.40
CA LEU A 146 4.46 1.22 12.33
C LEU A 146 5.74 0.39 12.45
N LEU A 147 6.22 0.13 13.68
CA LEU A 147 7.32 -0.80 13.94
C LEU A 147 6.97 -2.23 13.51
N SER A 148 5.75 -2.69 13.81
CA SER A 148 5.26 -4.00 13.34
C SER A 148 5.21 -4.08 11.81
N VAL A 149 4.74 -3.04 11.13
CA VAL A 149 4.73 -2.95 9.65
C VAL A 149 6.15 -3.00 9.09
N TYR A 150 7.10 -2.26 9.68
CA TYR A 150 8.49 -2.30 9.27
C TYR A 150 9.10 -3.70 9.43
N ILE A 151 8.83 -4.37 10.55
CA ILE A 151 9.31 -5.74 10.82
C ILE A 151 8.67 -6.75 9.85
N PHE A 152 7.37 -6.63 9.57
CA PHE A 152 6.66 -7.52 8.65
C PHE A 152 7.08 -7.30 7.19
N ASN A 153 7.26 -6.04 6.78
CA ASN A 153 7.78 -5.69 5.47
C ASN A 153 9.20 -6.24 5.27
N LYS A 154 10.08 -6.14 6.28
CA LYS A 154 11.39 -6.80 6.28
C LYS A 154 11.28 -8.33 6.12
N ARG A 155 10.22 -8.96 6.66
CA ARG A 155 9.97 -10.39 6.51
C ARG A 155 9.40 -10.77 5.15
N TYR A 156 8.63 -9.90 4.49
CA TYR A 156 8.16 -10.08 3.11
C TYR A 156 9.24 -9.83 2.07
N VAL A 157 10.09 -8.81 2.25
CA VAL A 157 11.29 -8.60 1.40
C VAL A 157 12.20 -9.83 1.45
N LYS A 158 12.22 -10.56 2.56
CA LYS A 158 12.95 -11.83 2.71
C LYS A 158 12.21 -13.06 2.12
N LYS A 159 10.91 -12.96 1.83
CA LYS A 159 10.05 -14.06 1.34
C LYS A 159 9.69 -13.95 -0.15
N VAL A 160 9.71 -12.73 -0.69
CA VAL A 160 9.53 -12.39 -2.11
C VAL A 160 10.90 -12.25 -2.80
N GLY A 161 11.99 -12.29 -2.04
CA GLY A 161 13.33 -12.47 -2.57
C GLY A 161 13.45 -13.84 -3.25
N LEU A 162 13.74 -13.79 -4.55
CA LEU A 162 14.65 -14.70 -5.22
C LEU A 162 15.84 -15.07 -4.32
#